data_AF-A0A925U385-F1
#
_entry.id   AF-A0A925U385-F1
#
_cell.length_a   1.000
_cell.length_b   1.000
_cell.length_c   1.000
_cell.angle_alpha   90.00
_cell.angle_beta   90.00
_cell.angle_gamma   90.00
#
_symmetry.space_group_name_H-M   'P 1'
#
loop_
_entity.id
_entity.type
_entity.pdbx_description
1 polymer ?
#
loop_
_entity_poly.entity_id
_entity_poly.type
_entity_poly.pdbx_seq_one_letter_code
_entity_poly.pdbx_strand_id
1 'polypeptide(L)'
;MTASKWGVRLLGFSIVTTLAIVAVADVFNAEHLFNPNWPPHARLHNAMQATTLTILCIVSFIALMRTPRSRESLAIAALAPISFWPGLLLAPLVPGTSLYASEELRSLGFPINLVIAVLWLCLTVAAYVLATRGLPRNGA
;
A
#
# COMPACT_ATOMS: atom_id res chain seq x y z
N MET A 1 6.93 25.22 -14.34
CA MET A 1 7.04 23.75 -14.28
C MET A 1 6.33 23.26 -13.03
N THR A 2 5.28 22.43 -13.17
CA THR A 2 4.44 21.97 -12.05
C THR A 2 4.18 20.48 -12.15
N ALA A 3 3.83 19.85 -11.02
CA ALA A 3 3.46 18.44 -10.99
C ALA A 3 2.23 18.15 -11.85
N SER A 4 2.20 16.98 -12.50
CA SER A 4 1.03 16.56 -13.29
C SER A 4 -0.18 16.30 -12.40
N LYS A 5 -1.30 17.00 -12.68
CA LYS A 5 -2.57 16.79 -11.95
C LYS A 5 -3.07 15.35 -12.01
N TRP A 6 -2.84 14.66 -13.12
CA TRP A 6 -3.27 13.26 -13.29
C TRP A 6 -2.39 12.30 -12.48
N GLY A 7 -1.07 12.52 -12.48
CA GLY A 7 -0.16 11.73 -11.64
C GLY A 7 -0.46 11.91 -10.15
N VAL A 8 -0.71 13.15 -9.72
CA VAL A 8 -1.11 13.46 -8.34
C VAL A 8 -2.43 12.77 -7.95
N ARG A 9 -3.44 12.81 -8.83
CA ARG A 9 -4.73 12.13 -8.59
C ARG A 9 -4.58 10.62 -8.50
N LEU A 10 -3.81 10.01 -9.41
CA LEU A 10 -3.55 8.57 -9.37
C LEU A 10 -2.76 8.16 -8.13
N LEU A 11 -1.82 8.99 -7.68
CA LEU A 11 -1.06 8.72 -6.45
C LEU A 11 -1.97 8.82 -5.22
N GLY A 12 -2.85 9.82 -5.17
CA GLY A 12 -3.89 9.92 -4.14
C GLY A 12 -4.83 8.72 -4.13
N PHE A 13 -5.28 8.28 -5.30
CA PHE A 13 -6.08 7.06 -5.45
C PHE A 13 -5.33 5.84 -4.92
N SER A 14 -4.04 5.66 -5.26
CA SER A 14 -3.23 4.55 -4.74
C SER A 14 -3.12 4.54 -3.22
N ILE A 15 -2.88 5.71 -2.59
CA ILE A 15 -2.81 5.83 -1.12
C ILE A 15 -4.15 5.42 -0.47
N VAL A 16 -5.25 6.03 -0.92
CA VAL A 16 -6.58 5.81 -0.33
C VAL A 16 -7.02 4.35 -0.51
N THR A 17 -6.82 3.79 -1.69
CA THR A 17 -7.20 2.40 -1.96
C THR A 17 -6.27 1.39 -1.28
N THR A 18 -4.99 1.70 -1.07
CA THR A 18 -4.13 0.86 -0.22
C THR A 18 -4.71 0.76 1.18
N LEU A 19 -5.07 1.90 1.80
CA LEU A 19 -5.69 1.89 3.12
C LEU A 19 -7.02 1.12 3.12
N ALA A 20 -7.88 1.37 2.13
CA ALA A 20 -9.20 0.75 2.06
C ALA A 20 -9.13 -0.77 1.85
N ILE A 21 -8.29 -1.24 0.92
CA ILE A 21 -8.13 -2.67 0.64
C ILE A 21 -7.60 -3.39 1.88
N VAL A 22 -6.57 -2.85 2.53
CA VAL A 22 -6.00 -3.47 3.73
C VAL A 22 -6.96 -3.41 4.90
N ALA A 23 -7.71 -2.32 5.09
CA ALA A 23 -8.73 -2.26 6.14
C ALA A 23 -9.82 -3.32 5.93
N VAL A 24 -10.29 -3.52 4.70
CA VAL A 24 -11.28 -4.56 4.39
C VAL A 24 -10.69 -5.96 4.60
N ALA A 25 -9.46 -6.20 4.13
CA ALA A 25 -8.82 -7.50 4.18
C ALA A 25 -8.39 -7.91 5.60
N ASP A 26 -7.82 -6.99 6.37
CA ASP A 26 -7.18 -7.32 7.66
C ASP A 26 -8.05 -6.96 8.87
N VAL A 27 -8.80 -5.85 8.81
CA VAL A 27 -9.54 -5.31 9.98
C VAL A 27 -11.01 -5.70 9.95
N PHE A 28 -11.67 -5.56 8.80
CA PHE A 28 -13.09 -5.86 8.64
C PHE A 28 -13.36 -7.29 8.13
N ASN A 29 -12.35 -8.16 8.20
CA ASN A 29 -12.46 -9.57 7.87
C ASN A 29 -12.33 -10.43 9.14
N ALA A 30 -13.29 -11.33 9.35
CA ALA A 30 -13.28 -12.26 10.47
C ALA A 30 -12.12 -13.28 10.42
N GLU A 31 -11.55 -13.54 9.24
CA GLU A 31 -10.42 -14.45 9.06
C GLU A 31 -9.05 -13.83 9.40
N HIS A 32 -8.98 -12.53 9.72
CA HIS A 32 -7.72 -11.82 9.99
C HIS A 32 -7.63 -11.33 11.43
N LEU A 33 -7.73 -10.01 11.68
CA LEU A 33 -7.45 -9.40 12.98
C LEU A 33 -8.24 -10.03 14.13
N PHE A 34 -9.46 -10.49 13.85
CA PHE A 34 -10.36 -11.10 14.82
C PHE A 34 -10.48 -12.63 14.68
N ASN A 35 -9.57 -13.27 13.95
CA ASN A 35 -9.59 -14.72 13.76
C ASN A 35 -9.36 -15.44 15.11
N PRO A 36 -10.31 -16.28 15.56
CA PRO A 36 -10.15 -17.03 16.82
C PRO A 36 -9.05 -18.10 16.73
N ASN A 37 -8.71 -18.57 15.53
CA ASN A 37 -7.70 -19.60 15.30
C ASN A 37 -6.27 -19.05 15.32
N TRP A 38 -6.08 -17.73 15.19
CA TRP A 38 -4.76 -17.12 15.25
C TRP A 38 -4.28 -16.95 16.70
N PRO A 39 -3.00 -17.23 17.00
CA PRO A 39 -2.43 -16.93 18.31
C PRO A 39 -2.59 -15.45 18.68
N PRO A 40 -2.74 -15.09 19.97
CA PRO A 40 -2.87 -13.70 20.40
C PRO A 40 -1.75 -12.78 19.88
N HIS A 41 -0.53 -13.29 19.78
CA HIS A 41 0.62 -12.53 19.28
C HIS A 41 0.52 -12.19 17.78
N ALA A 42 -0.05 -13.08 16.96
CA ALA A 42 -0.27 -12.79 15.53
C ALA A 42 -1.28 -11.65 15.35
N ARG A 43 -2.35 -11.63 16.16
CA ARG A 43 -3.34 -10.54 16.18
C ARG A 43 -2.74 -9.21 16.63
N LEU A 44 -1.82 -9.23 17.61
CA LEU A 44 -1.06 -8.05 18.02
C LEU A 44 -0.27 -7.47 16.83
N HIS A 45 0.49 -8.29 16.12
CA HIS A 45 1.25 -7.84 14.95
C HIS A 45 0.35 -7.32 13.82
N ASN A 46 -0.81 -7.93 13.59
CA ASN A 46 -1.78 -7.44 12.61
C ASN A 46 -2.36 -6.07 13.03
N ALA A 47 -2.72 -5.89 14.30
CA ALA A 47 -3.18 -4.59 14.83
C ALA A 47 -2.10 -3.49 14.70
N MET A 48 -0.84 -3.84 14.96
CA MET A 48 0.31 -2.95 14.76
C MET A 48 0.46 -2.57 13.28
N GLN A 49 0.41 -3.56 12.37
CA GLN A 49 0.47 -3.33 10.92
C GLN A 49 -0.63 -2.37 10.46
N ALA A 50 -1.88 -2.63 10.84
CA ALA A 50 -3.03 -1.80 10.46
C ALA A 50 -2.87 -0.35 10.96
N THR A 51 -2.42 -0.17 12.20
CA THR A 51 -2.21 1.15 12.81
C THR A 51 -1.06 1.90 12.14
N THR A 52 0.09 1.23 11.95
CA THR A 52 1.25 1.81 11.28
C THR A 52 0.94 2.19 9.84
N LEU A 53 0.26 1.32 9.08
CA LEU A 53 -0.14 1.62 7.71
C LEU A 53 -1.11 2.82 7.67
N THR A 54 -2.07 2.88 8.59
CA THR A 54 -3.01 4.02 8.68
C THR A 54 -2.27 5.34 8.88
N ILE A 55 -1.33 5.38 9.84
CA ILE A 55 -0.50 6.57 10.09
C ILE A 55 0.31 6.92 8.84
N LEU A 56 0.93 5.93 8.19
CA LEU A 56 1.75 6.17 7.00
C LEU A 56 0.92 6.65 5.80
N CYS A 57 -0.30 6.16 5.63
CA CYS A 57 -1.26 6.66 4.63
C CYS A 57 -1.62 8.13 4.92
N ILE A 58 -1.84 8.52 6.17
CA ILE A 58 -2.09 9.91 6.56
C ILE A 58 -0.88 10.79 6.23
N VAL A 59 0.33 10.38 6.62
CA VAL A 59 1.57 11.13 6.30
C VAL A 59 1.76 11.25 4.79
N SER A 60 1.56 10.17 4.05
CA SER A 60 1.65 10.14 2.59
C SER A 60 0.64 11.11 1.95
N PHE A 61 -0.59 11.14 2.45
CA PHE A 61 -1.63 12.03 1.95
C PHE A 61 -1.33 13.50 2.28
N ILE A 62 -0.86 13.81 3.50
CA ILE A 62 -0.40 15.16 3.87
C ILE A 62 0.73 15.62 2.95
N ALA A 63 1.70 14.75 2.65
CA ALA A 63 2.79 15.06 1.73
C ALA A 63 2.30 15.31 0.30
N LEU A 64 1.30 14.56 -0.18
CA LEU A 64 0.65 14.76 -1.48
C LEU A 64 -0.07 16.12 -1.58
N MET A 65 -0.57 16.62 -0.46
CA MET A 65 -1.32 17.89 -0.37
C MET A 65 -0.43 19.13 -0.28
N ARG A 66 0.89 18.99 -0.08
CA ARG A 66 1.82 20.13 -0.02
C ARG A 66 1.84 20.95 -1.31
N THR A 67 1.95 22.27 -1.17
CA THR A 67 2.04 23.23 -2.28
C THR A 67 3.16 24.25 -2.02
N PRO A 68 4.06 24.54 -2.98
CA PRO A 68 4.20 23.82 -4.25
C PRO A 68 4.63 22.37 -4.04
N ARG A 69 4.25 21.48 -4.97
CA ARG A 69 4.65 20.06 -4.91
C ARG A 69 6.10 19.92 -5.37
N SER A 70 6.88 19.14 -4.64
CA SER A 70 8.27 18.81 -4.97
C SER A 70 8.44 17.31 -5.25
N ARG A 71 9.60 16.89 -5.78
CA ARG A 71 9.88 15.46 -5.98
C ARG A 71 9.93 14.72 -4.65
N GLU A 72 10.44 15.36 -3.61
CA GLU A 72 10.52 14.84 -2.25
C GLU A 72 9.12 14.66 -1.66
N SER A 73 8.24 15.66 -1.77
CA SER A 73 6.88 15.55 -1.25
C SER A 73 6.09 14.43 -1.96
N LEU A 74 6.31 14.25 -3.26
CA LEU A 74 5.70 13.16 -4.03
C LEU A 74 6.34 11.78 -3.74
N ALA A 75 7.62 11.73 -3.41
CA ALA A 75 8.28 10.50 -2.99
C ALA A 75 7.76 10.05 -1.61
N ILE A 76 7.60 10.98 -0.67
CA ILE A 76 6.96 10.71 0.63
C ILE A 76 5.52 10.24 0.42
N ALA A 77 4.77 10.85 -0.51
CA ALA A 77 3.41 10.42 -0.83
C ALA A 77 3.35 8.99 -1.40
N ALA A 78 4.40 8.49 -2.05
CA ALA A 78 4.45 7.13 -2.54
C ALA A 78 4.78 6.10 -1.44
N LEU A 79 5.19 6.51 -0.23
CA LEU A 79 5.68 5.58 0.81
C LEU A 79 4.62 4.57 1.26
N ALA A 80 3.38 4.99 1.49
CA ALA A 80 2.33 4.08 1.98
C ALA A 80 2.10 2.83 1.11
N PRO A 81 1.83 2.94 -0.20
CA PRO A 81 1.71 1.76 -1.05
C PRO A 81 3.03 0.96 -1.12
N ILE A 82 4.20 1.61 -1.26
CA ILE A 82 5.45 0.85 -1.40
C ILE A 82 5.90 0.17 -0.10
N SER A 83 5.39 0.55 1.07
CA SER A 83 5.75 -0.10 2.33
C SER A 83 4.94 -1.36 2.60
N PHE A 84 3.71 -1.46 2.06
CA PHE A 84 2.80 -2.57 2.34
C PHE A 84 2.92 -3.69 1.29
N TRP A 85 2.71 -3.34 0.02
CA TRP A 85 2.56 -4.32 -1.06
C TRP A 85 3.76 -5.26 -1.25
N PRO A 86 5.03 -4.84 -1.05
CA PRO A 86 6.16 -5.77 -1.13
C PRO A 86 6.10 -6.88 -0.07
N GLY A 87 5.48 -6.62 1.08
CA GLY A 87 5.30 -7.63 2.13
C GLY A 87 4.55 -8.87 1.63
N LEU A 88 3.53 -8.68 0.78
CA LEU A 88 2.79 -9.80 0.17
C LEU A 88 3.64 -10.57 -0.83
N LEU A 89 4.54 -9.91 -1.56
CA LEU A 89 5.44 -10.57 -2.51
C LEU A 89 6.57 -11.35 -1.83
N LEU A 90 7.01 -10.87 -0.66
CA LEU A 90 8.09 -11.47 0.11
C LEU A 90 7.60 -12.53 1.09
N ALA A 91 6.33 -12.48 1.53
CA ALA A 91 5.77 -13.43 2.46
C ALA A 91 6.05 -14.89 2.06
N PRO A 92 5.82 -15.34 0.80
CA PRO A 92 6.04 -16.73 0.41
C PRO A 92 7.49 -17.23 0.53
N LEU A 93 8.46 -16.33 0.71
CA LEU A 93 9.86 -16.66 0.95
C LEU A 93 10.15 -16.97 2.43
N VAL A 94 9.22 -16.64 3.33
CA VAL A 94 9.32 -16.86 4.77
C VAL A 94 8.66 -18.21 5.11
N PRO A 95 9.40 -19.17 5.71
CA PRO A 95 8.84 -20.45 6.11
C PRO A 95 7.63 -20.30 7.04
N GLY A 96 6.58 -21.09 6.79
CA GLY A 96 5.35 -21.08 7.59
C GLY A 96 4.33 -20.01 7.20
N THR A 97 4.58 -19.25 6.13
CA THR A 97 3.58 -18.34 5.55
C THR A 97 2.81 -19.00 4.39
N SER A 98 1.71 -18.37 3.99
CA SER A 98 0.84 -18.82 2.91
C SER A 98 0.92 -17.87 1.70
N LEU A 99 0.71 -18.42 0.50
CA LEU A 99 0.48 -17.64 -0.72
C LEU A 99 -0.86 -16.89 -0.69
N TYR A 100 -1.80 -17.33 0.13
CA TYR A 100 -3.17 -16.82 0.23
C TYR A 100 -3.39 -16.20 1.60
N ALA A 101 -4.07 -15.05 1.62
CA ALA A 101 -4.38 -14.35 2.86
C ALA A 101 -5.54 -14.98 3.66
N SER A 102 -6.44 -15.71 2.99
CA SER A 102 -7.63 -16.34 3.60
C SER A 102 -7.94 -17.67 2.91
N GLU A 103 -8.75 -18.52 3.52
CA GLU A 103 -9.15 -19.80 2.90
C GLU A 103 -10.13 -19.57 1.74
N GLU A 104 -11.00 -18.54 1.82
CA GLU A 104 -11.84 -18.17 0.69
C GLU A 104 -11.00 -17.72 -0.51
N LEU A 105 -9.94 -16.93 -0.28
CA LEU A 105 -9.05 -16.52 -1.37
C LEU A 105 -8.24 -17.71 -1.92
N ARG A 106 -7.96 -18.72 -1.09
CA ARG A 106 -7.37 -19.98 -1.54
C ARG A 106 -8.31 -20.74 -2.47
N SER A 107 -9.61 -20.74 -2.17
CA SER A 107 -10.62 -21.43 -3.00
C SER A 107 -10.73 -20.88 -4.43
N LEU A 108 -10.25 -19.66 -4.69
CA LEU A 108 -10.16 -19.08 -6.04
C LEU A 108 -9.14 -19.81 -6.93
N GLY A 109 -8.21 -20.57 -6.37
CA GLY A 109 -7.23 -21.35 -7.12
C GLY A 109 -6.07 -20.54 -7.71
N PHE A 110 -6.02 -19.22 -7.52
CA PHE A 110 -4.91 -18.37 -7.93
C PHE A 110 -4.58 -17.30 -6.88
N PRO A 111 -3.31 -16.90 -6.71
CA PRO A 111 -2.87 -16.05 -5.59
C PRO A 111 -3.21 -14.56 -5.82
N ILE A 112 -4.49 -14.22 -5.66
CA ILE A 112 -5.03 -12.88 -5.95
C ILE A 112 -4.32 -11.75 -5.17
N ASN A 113 -3.89 -11.99 -3.94
CA ASN A 113 -3.14 -11.02 -3.13
C ASN A 113 -1.78 -10.65 -3.76
N LEU A 114 -1.10 -11.58 -4.45
CA LEU A 114 0.13 -11.27 -5.20
C LEU A 114 -0.18 -10.43 -6.44
N VAL A 115 -1.26 -10.75 -7.14
CA VAL A 115 -1.72 -9.98 -8.32
C VAL A 115 -2.04 -8.55 -7.92
N ILE A 116 -2.81 -8.36 -6.84
CA ILE A 116 -3.14 -7.03 -6.32
C ILE A 116 -1.87 -6.28 -5.91
N ALA A 117 -0.91 -6.94 -5.23
CA ALA A 117 0.34 -6.33 -4.83
C ALA A 117 1.15 -5.80 -6.02
N VAL A 118 1.32 -6.61 -7.07
CA VAL A 118 2.01 -6.18 -8.30
C VAL A 118 1.28 -5.01 -8.96
N LEU A 119 -0.05 -5.11 -9.11
CA LEU A 119 -0.86 -4.08 -9.73
C LEU A 119 -0.74 -2.73 -8.99
N TRP A 120 -0.80 -2.74 -7.65
CA TRP A 120 -0.69 -1.51 -6.86
C TRP A 120 0.72 -0.91 -6.88
N LEU A 121 1.76 -1.75 -6.90
CA LEU A 121 3.14 -1.27 -7.06
C LEU A 121 3.32 -0.61 -8.43
N CYS A 122 2.86 -1.26 -9.51
CA CYS A 122 2.91 -0.68 -10.86
C CYS A 122 2.12 0.63 -10.95
N LEU A 123 0.91 0.68 -10.41
CA LEU A 123 0.09 1.88 -10.35
C LEU A 123 0.80 3.02 -9.61
N THR A 124 1.39 2.73 -8.45
CA THR A 124 2.12 3.71 -7.63
C THR A 124 3.33 4.27 -8.36
N VAL A 125 4.15 3.40 -8.96
CA VAL A 125 5.33 3.81 -9.73
C VAL A 125 4.91 4.64 -10.93
N ALA A 126 3.91 4.20 -11.70
CA ALA A 126 3.40 4.94 -12.85
C ALA A 126 2.84 6.33 -12.44
N ALA A 127 2.08 6.39 -11.34
CA ALA A 127 1.53 7.62 -10.80
C ALA A 127 2.64 8.60 -10.36
N TYR A 128 3.66 8.10 -9.63
CA TYR A 128 4.81 8.90 -9.21
C TYR A 128 5.61 9.44 -10.40
N VAL A 129 5.93 8.58 -11.36
CA VAL A 129 6.65 8.97 -12.58
C VAL A 129 5.85 10.04 -13.32
N LEU A 130 4.55 9.83 -13.53
CA LEU A 130 3.67 10.80 -14.19
C LEU A 130 3.60 12.13 -13.43
N ALA A 131 3.46 12.09 -12.10
CA ALA A 131 3.36 13.27 -11.24
C ALA A 131 4.62 14.14 -11.33
N THR A 132 5.80 13.51 -11.42
CA THR A 132 7.08 14.20 -11.42
C THR A 132 7.61 14.62 -12.80
N ARG A 133 6.95 14.23 -13.91
CA ARG A 133 7.42 14.58 -15.28
C ARG A 133 7.63 16.08 -15.50
N GLY A 134 6.76 16.91 -14.92
CA GLY A 134 6.80 18.36 -15.07
C GLY A 134 7.63 19.10 -14.02
N LEU A 135 8.30 18.39 -13.11
CA LEU A 135 9.12 18.98 -12.04
C LEU A 135 10.60 19.03 -12.43
N PRO A 136 11.36 20.06 -12.01
CA PRO A 136 12.81 20.11 -12.17
C PRO A 136 13.47 18.84 -11.62
N ARG A 137 14.55 18.39 -12.25
CA ARG A 137 15.41 17.35 -11.64
C ARG A 137 16.27 18.01 -10.57
N ASN A 138 16.46 17.35 -9.44
CA ASN A 138 17.30 17.89 -8.37
C ASN A 138 18.73 18.07 -8.92
N GLY A 139 19.25 19.29 -8.89
CA GLY A 139 20.62 19.61 -9.34
C GLY A 139 20.77 20.21 -10.74
N ALA A 140 19.70 20.76 -11.35
CA ALA A 140 19.77 21.59 -12.56
C ALA A 140 19.33 23.03 -12.26
#